data_AF-A0A838I1P3-F1
#
_entry.id   AF-A0A838I1P3-F1
#
_cell.length_a   1.000
_cell.length_b   1.000
_cell.length_c   1.000
_cell.angle_alpha   90.00
_cell.angle_beta   90.00
_cell.angle_gamma   90.00
#
_symmetry.space_group_name_H-M   'P 1'
#
loop_
_entity.id
_entity.type
_entity.pdbx_description
1 polymer ?
#
loop_
_entity_poly.entity_id
_entity_poly.type
_entity_poly.pdbx_seq_one_letter_code
_entity_poly.pdbx_strand_id
1 'polypeptide(L)'
;MIDGLAPADYLVNGAGQIAYKISRNFPADLRAEGASLGGSEKLKGPQSVGDQNNYRVWHRPDPSGGASQRFLVNEQGQATYLVDPGINGTHRVRPDGSAVQKFDAPKATLMSYIIKGILSRELPWGLVLLGVMIAIVLEMSGIPSLAFAVGVYLPLASSSPIFIGGLIRWLVDRYLRREKFRHKRLTPEELTAEGDKSSGVLLASGYIAGGALAGIVIAIMQGVPRLAVYSTRIEEWSTANNPFFRGPYANFLALIPFAVLMVLLYLVGRDRLLGPKTVSAR
;
A
#
# COMPACT_ATOMS: atom_id res chain seq x y z
N MET A 1 29.79 33.93 -11.60
CA MET A 1 29.30 33.28 -10.36
C MET A 1 28.49 34.32 -9.62
N ILE A 2 27.25 33.99 -9.25
CA ILE A 2 26.45 34.86 -8.38
C ILE A 2 26.74 34.38 -6.97
N ASP A 3 27.28 35.26 -6.12
CA ASP A 3 27.67 34.90 -4.74
C ASP A 3 26.47 34.42 -3.91
N GLY A 4 26.63 33.30 -3.21
CA GLY A 4 25.63 32.77 -2.27
C GLY A 4 24.74 31.63 -2.75
N LEU A 5 24.91 31.12 -3.98
CA LEU A 5 24.13 29.99 -4.49
C LEU A 5 24.86 28.65 -4.35
N ALA A 6 24.18 27.67 -3.78
CA ALA A 6 24.65 26.29 -3.76
C ALA A 6 24.84 25.77 -5.21
N PRO A 7 25.86 24.93 -5.50
CA PRO A 7 26.08 24.40 -6.84
C PRO A 7 24.86 23.58 -7.30
N ALA A 8 24.16 24.09 -8.30
CA ALA A 8 23.02 23.47 -8.97
C ALA A 8 22.78 24.15 -10.32
N ASP A 9 21.99 23.53 -11.19
CA ASP A 9 21.53 24.18 -12.42
C ASP A 9 20.36 25.11 -12.08
N TYR A 10 20.40 26.34 -12.60
CA TYR A 10 19.37 27.35 -12.38
C TYR A 10 18.81 27.82 -13.72
N LEU A 11 17.48 27.77 -13.89
CA LEU A 11 16.83 28.46 -15.01
C LEU A 11 16.82 29.95 -14.70
N VAL A 12 17.34 30.74 -15.64
CA VAL A 12 17.41 32.19 -15.54
C VAL A 12 16.36 32.78 -16.49
N ASN A 13 15.55 33.72 -16.01
CA ASN A 13 14.58 34.40 -16.86
C ASN A 13 15.30 35.36 -17.85
N GLY A 14 14.55 35.91 -18.83
CA GLY A 14 15.10 36.85 -19.81
C GLY A 14 15.71 38.14 -19.23
N ALA A 15 15.56 38.40 -17.93
CA ALA A 15 16.15 39.51 -17.20
C ALA A 15 17.41 39.12 -16.38
N GLY A 16 17.92 37.89 -16.53
CA GLY A 16 19.13 37.45 -15.82
C GLY A 16 18.89 37.07 -14.35
N GLN A 17 17.64 36.98 -13.90
CA GLN A 17 17.28 36.57 -12.54
C GLN A 17 16.94 35.07 -12.48
N ILE A 18 17.33 34.41 -11.38
CA ILE A 18 17.09 32.98 -11.17
C ILE A 18 15.59 32.74 -10.98
N ALA A 19 14.99 32.01 -11.91
CA ALA A 19 13.57 31.66 -11.89
C ALA A 19 13.32 30.34 -11.15
N TYR A 20 14.14 29.31 -11.39
CA TYR A 20 13.95 27.99 -10.78
C TYR A 20 15.28 27.25 -10.55
N LYS A 21 15.41 26.57 -9.41
CA LYS A 21 16.50 25.61 -9.16
C LYS A 21 16.13 24.26 -9.77
N ILE A 22 16.91 23.79 -10.74
CA ILE A 22 16.73 22.46 -11.32
C ILE A 22 17.35 21.45 -10.37
N SER A 23 16.49 20.71 -9.65
CA SER A 23 16.92 19.53 -8.89
C SER A 23 16.94 18.32 -9.82
N ARG A 24 18.13 17.81 -10.12
CA ARG A 24 18.29 16.55 -10.88
C ARG A 24 18.45 15.39 -9.90
N ASN A 25 17.66 14.33 -10.09
CA ASN A 25 17.71 13.13 -9.27
C ASN A 25 18.72 12.09 -9.78
N PHE A 26 19.46 12.41 -10.86
CA PHE A 26 20.44 11.54 -11.50
C PHE A 26 21.53 12.37 -12.20
N PRO A 27 22.71 11.79 -12.51
CA PRO A 27 23.83 12.49 -13.15
C PRO A 27 23.45 13.07 -14.52
N ALA A 28 23.90 14.29 -14.82
CA ALA A 28 23.53 15.02 -16.05
C ALA A 28 24.13 14.40 -17.34
N ASP A 29 25.18 13.62 -17.18
CA ASP A 29 25.94 12.89 -18.20
C ASP A 29 25.41 11.47 -18.45
N LEU A 30 24.35 11.05 -17.76
CA LEU A 30 23.79 9.72 -17.90
C LEU A 30 23.22 9.50 -19.32
N ARG A 31 23.83 8.57 -20.06
CA ARG A 31 23.44 8.19 -21.42
C ARG A 31 23.23 6.69 -21.53
N ALA A 32 22.28 6.31 -22.38
CA ALA A 32 22.07 4.93 -22.79
C ALA A 32 23.05 4.58 -23.92
N GLU A 33 24.01 3.70 -23.64
CA GLU A 33 24.96 3.21 -24.64
C GLU A 33 24.32 2.10 -25.50
N GLY A 34 23.98 2.41 -26.76
CA GLY A 34 23.57 1.43 -27.78
C GLY A 34 22.29 0.62 -27.48
N ALA A 35 21.83 -0.11 -28.51
CA ALA A 35 20.73 -1.10 -28.73
C ALA A 35 19.63 -1.44 -27.66
N SER A 36 19.73 -1.04 -26.41
CA SER A 36 18.81 -1.33 -25.29
C SER A 36 17.66 -0.32 -25.13
N LEU A 37 17.39 0.48 -26.17
CA LEU A 37 16.30 1.44 -26.18
C LEU A 37 15.01 0.74 -26.60
N GLY A 38 14.05 0.67 -25.67
CA GLY A 38 12.72 0.15 -25.91
C GLY A 38 11.87 1.05 -26.82
N GLY A 39 10.56 0.80 -26.78
CA GLY A 39 9.57 1.55 -27.56
C GLY A 39 9.58 3.04 -27.25
N SER A 40 9.02 3.81 -28.18
CA SER A 40 8.84 5.25 -28.01
C SER A 40 7.60 5.53 -27.17
N GLU A 41 7.70 6.45 -26.20
CA GLU A 41 6.62 6.85 -25.31
C GLU A 41 6.65 8.36 -25.05
N LYS A 42 5.47 8.98 -24.97
CA LYS A 42 5.31 10.37 -24.53
C LYS A 42 5.28 10.46 -23.01
N LEU A 43 5.64 11.61 -22.44
CA LEU A 43 5.42 11.84 -21.02
C LEU A 43 3.94 11.66 -20.66
N LYS A 44 3.71 11.12 -19.47
CA LYS A 44 2.39 10.97 -18.87
C LYS A 44 2.34 11.77 -17.57
N GLY A 45 1.16 12.31 -17.26
CA GLY A 45 0.92 13.09 -16.04
C GLY A 45 1.11 14.60 -16.23
N PRO A 46 1.13 15.39 -15.15
CA PRO A 46 1.09 16.86 -15.24
C PRO A 46 2.25 17.48 -16.02
N GLN A 47 3.41 16.82 -16.04
CA GLN A 47 4.61 17.26 -16.77
C GLN A 47 4.45 17.14 -18.29
N SER A 48 3.53 16.31 -18.80
CA SER A 48 3.26 16.20 -20.25
C SER A 48 2.58 17.44 -20.84
N VAL A 49 2.10 18.37 -19.99
CA VAL A 49 1.51 19.64 -20.44
C VAL A 49 2.59 20.59 -20.97
N GLY A 50 3.78 20.57 -20.34
CA GLY A 50 4.92 21.40 -20.73
C GLY A 50 5.87 20.73 -21.72
N ASP A 51 5.77 19.43 -21.92
CA ASP A 51 6.66 18.64 -22.76
C ASP A 51 5.90 17.57 -23.56
N GLN A 52 5.78 17.78 -24.88
CA GLN A 52 5.10 16.86 -25.79
C GLN A 52 6.07 16.01 -26.62
N ASN A 53 7.37 16.05 -26.31
CA ASN A 53 8.38 15.29 -27.05
C ASN A 53 8.17 13.79 -26.88
N ASN A 54 8.71 13.05 -27.84
CA ASN A 54 8.71 11.61 -27.81
C ASN A 54 10.05 11.11 -27.24
N TYR A 55 9.98 10.21 -26.28
CA TYR A 55 11.16 9.66 -25.62
C TYR A 55 11.28 8.17 -25.87
N ARG A 56 12.50 7.64 -25.76
CA ARG A 56 12.71 6.19 -25.78
C ARG A 56 12.86 5.68 -24.36
N VAL A 57 12.28 4.51 -24.09
CA VAL A 57 12.36 3.89 -22.77
C VAL A 57 13.71 3.18 -22.63
N TRP A 58 14.44 3.48 -21.56
CA TRP A 58 15.67 2.79 -21.21
C TRP A 58 15.54 2.17 -19.82
N HIS A 59 15.82 0.87 -19.72
CA HIS A 59 15.88 0.15 -18.46
C HIS A 59 17.35 -0.04 -18.07
N ARG A 60 17.80 0.72 -17.09
CA ARG A 60 19.15 0.56 -16.55
C ARG A 60 19.13 -0.53 -15.49
N PRO A 61 19.80 -1.67 -15.67
CA PRO A 61 20.00 -2.61 -14.58
C PRO A 61 20.89 -1.96 -13.53
N ASP A 62 20.57 -2.16 -12.26
CA ASP A 62 21.42 -1.69 -11.17
C ASP A 62 22.65 -2.61 -11.08
N PRO A 63 23.89 -2.08 -11.15
CA PRO A 63 25.12 -2.87 -11.06
C PRO A 63 25.23 -3.70 -9.79
N SER A 64 24.55 -3.30 -8.71
CA SER A 64 24.50 -4.00 -7.43
C SER A 64 23.39 -5.07 -7.34
N GLY A 65 22.72 -5.39 -8.46
CA GLY A 65 21.59 -6.33 -8.48
C GLY A 65 20.28 -5.73 -7.93
N GLY A 66 20.22 -4.42 -7.79
CA GLY A 66 19.02 -3.66 -7.42
C GLY A 66 17.89 -3.71 -8.47
N ALA A 67 16.77 -3.06 -8.15
CA ALA A 67 15.66 -2.97 -9.12
C ALA A 67 16.10 -2.12 -10.31
N SER A 68 15.81 -2.57 -11.53
CA SER A 68 16.12 -1.79 -12.73
C SER A 68 15.39 -0.45 -12.68
N GLN A 69 16.14 0.63 -12.82
CA GLN A 69 15.59 1.97 -12.92
C GLN A 69 15.18 2.23 -14.37
N ARG A 70 13.99 2.83 -14.53
CA ARG A 70 13.43 3.16 -15.83
C ARG A 70 13.65 4.64 -16.13
N PHE A 71 14.23 4.94 -17.28
CA PHE A 71 14.48 6.29 -17.75
C PHE A 71 13.77 6.54 -19.08
N LEU A 72 13.41 7.80 -19.32
CA LEU A 72 13.05 8.31 -20.64
C LEU A 72 14.26 9.07 -21.19
N VAL A 73 14.76 8.61 -22.33
CA VAL A 73 15.90 9.22 -23.01
C VAL A 73 15.45 9.93 -24.28
N ASN A 74 16.15 11.01 -24.64
CA ASN A 74 15.92 11.71 -25.90
C ASN A 74 16.48 10.90 -27.10
N GLU A 75 16.29 11.39 -28.33
CA GLU A 75 16.79 10.72 -29.55
C GLU A 75 18.32 10.54 -29.57
N GLN A 76 19.04 11.37 -28.83
CA GLN A 76 20.49 11.32 -28.68
C GLN A 76 20.95 10.33 -27.60
N GLY A 77 20.02 9.63 -26.95
CA GLY A 77 20.29 8.64 -25.90
C GLY A 77 20.58 9.23 -24.51
N GLN A 78 20.37 10.54 -24.30
CA GLN A 78 20.57 11.18 -22.99
C GLN A 78 19.34 11.04 -22.10
N ALA A 79 19.55 10.60 -20.85
CA ALA A 79 18.50 10.50 -19.85
C ALA A 79 17.91 11.88 -19.52
N THR A 80 16.61 12.03 -19.75
CA THR A 80 15.89 13.29 -19.52
C THR A 80 14.94 13.17 -18.33
N TYR A 81 14.26 12.03 -18.17
CA TYR A 81 13.38 11.79 -17.04
C TYR A 81 13.64 10.44 -16.38
N LEU A 82 13.55 10.39 -15.05
CA LEU A 82 13.50 9.16 -14.27
C LEU A 82 12.04 8.81 -14.02
N VAL A 83 11.63 7.60 -14.42
CA VAL A 83 10.28 7.06 -14.19
C VAL A 83 10.31 6.29 -12.88
N ASP A 84 9.99 6.98 -11.79
CA ASP A 84 9.91 6.37 -10.46
C ASP A 84 8.53 5.69 -10.25
N PRO A 85 8.47 4.38 -9.97
CA PRO A 85 7.22 3.63 -9.87
C PRO A 85 6.29 4.16 -8.78
N GLY A 86 4.98 3.91 -8.94
CA GLY A 86 3.97 4.25 -7.94
C GLY A 86 4.04 3.37 -6.68
N ILE A 87 4.46 2.12 -6.85
CA ILE A 87 4.67 1.15 -5.77
C ILE A 87 6.17 1.06 -5.46
N ASN A 88 6.56 1.18 -4.19
CA ASN A 88 7.95 1.17 -3.71
C ASN A 88 8.86 2.24 -4.38
N GLY A 89 8.29 3.33 -4.88
CA GLY A 89 9.05 4.45 -5.44
C GLY A 89 9.74 5.29 -4.37
N THR A 90 10.91 5.86 -4.68
CA THR A 90 11.75 6.58 -3.72
C THR A 90 11.50 8.08 -3.70
N HIS A 91 10.92 8.65 -4.76
CA HIS A 91 10.76 10.10 -4.91
C HIS A 91 9.30 10.51 -4.63
N ARG A 92 9.08 11.06 -3.43
CA ARG A 92 7.75 11.54 -2.97
C ARG A 92 7.42 12.97 -3.39
N VAL A 93 8.40 13.71 -3.92
CA VAL A 93 8.26 15.11 -4.32
C VAL A 93 8.77 15.25 -5.74
N ARG A 94 7.97 15.91 -6.59
CA ARG A 94 8.37 16.26 -7.96
C ARG A 94 9.24 17.51 -7.97
N PRO A 95 9.99 17.77 -9.05
CA PRO A 95 10.77 19.01 -9.20
C PRO A 95 9.94 20.30 -9.15
N ASP A 96 8.63 20.22 -9.40
CA ASP A 96 7.67 21.31 -9.28
C ASP A 96 7.21 21.58 -7.82
N GLY A 97 7.73 20.82 -6.85
CA GLY A 97 7.35 20.91 -5.43
C GLY A 97 6.06 20.17 -5.08
N SER A 98 5.35 19.58 -6.05
CA SER A 98 4.13 18.84 -5.79
C SER A 98 4.42 17.45 -5.18
N ALA A 99 3.58 17.05 -4.23
CA ALA A 99 3.67 15.74 -3.60
C ALA A 99 3.11 14.64 -4.53
N VAL A 100 3.75 13.48 -4.53
CA VAL A 100 3.29 12.27 -5.22
C VAL A 100 3.02 11.20 -4.17
N GLN A 101 1.78 10.72 -4.13
CA GLN A 101 1.44 9.59 -3.28
C GLN A 101 2.13 8.32 -3.81
N LYS A 102 2.96 7.72 -2.96
CA LYS A 102 3.60 6.44 -3.22
C LYS A 102 2.98 5.39 -2.32
N PHE A 103 2.94 4.15 -2.79
CA PHE A 103 2.42 3.03 -2.03
C PHE A 103 3.56 2.06 -1.73
N ASP A 104 3.66 1.65 -0.47
CA ASP A 104 4.67 0.70 -0.05
C ASP A 104 4.08 -0.72 -0.16
N ALA A 105 4.81 -1.62 -0.81
CA ALA A 105 4.47 -3.04 -0.92
C ALA A 105 5.50 -3.88 -0.18
N PRO A 106 5.47 -3.88 1.17
CA PRO A 106 6.51 -4.51 1.98
C PRO A 106 6.64 -6.00 1.64
N LYS A 107 5.54 -6.75 1.52
CA LYS A 107 5.62 -8.19 1.17
C LYS A 107 6.39 -8.45 -0.14
N ALA A 108 6.20 -7.61 -1.16
CA ALA A 108 6.92 -7.72 -2.42
C ALA A 108 8.41 -7.37 -2.26
N THR A 109 8.73 -6.35 -1.46
CA THR A 109 10.12 -5.96 -1.16
C THR A 109 10.88 -7.09 -0.48
N LEU A 110 10.31 -7.75 0.53
CA LEU A 110 10.91 -8.90 1.19
C LEU A 110 11.17 -10.07 0.23
N MET A 111 10.17 -10.44 -0.59
CA MET A 111 10.34 -11.49 -1.60
C MET A 111 11.42 -11.13 -2.61
N SER A 112 11.54 -9.85 -2.99
CA SER A 112 12.60 -9.38 -3.87
C SER A 112 13.99 -9.58 -3.26
N TYR A 113 14.16 -9.34 -1.95
CA TYR A 113 15.43 -9.56 -1.28
C TYR A 113 15.79 -11.04 -1.17
N ILE A 114 14.81 -11.90 -0.92
CA ILE A 114 15.02 -13.36 -0.89
C ILE A 114 15.48 -13.85 -2.26
N ILE A 115 14.77 -13.48 -3.33
CA ILE A 115 15.10 -13.89 -4.71
C ILE A 115 16.50 -13.39 -5.08
N LYS A 116 16.80 -12.12 -4.77
CA LYS A 116 18.12 -11.54 -5.04
C LYS A 116 19.22 -12.26 -4.29
N GLY A 117 19.07 -12.48 -2.98
CA GLY A 117 20.05 -13.20 -2.18
C GLY A 117 20.31 -14.62 -2.67
N ILE A 118 19.28 -15.32 -3.16
CA ILE A 118 19.42 -16.65 -3.76
C ILE A 118 20.18 -16.56 -5.10
N LEU A 119 19.80 -15.61 -5.97
CA LEU A 119 20.39 -15.47 -7.30
C LEU A 119 21.84 -14.97 -7.25
N SER A 120 22.15 -14.03 -6.37
CA SER A 120 23.52 -13.51 -6.16
C SER A 120 24.37 -14.43 -5.29
N ARG A 121 23.78 -15.45 -4.66
CA ARG A 121 24.42 -16.33 -3.65
C ARG A 121 24.96 -15.60 -2.42
N GLU A 122 24.51 -14.37 -2.17
CA GLU A 122 24.91 -13.54 -1.02
C GLU A 122 23.87 -13.53 0.10
N LEU A 123 23.04 -14.59 0.17
CA LEU A 123 22.01 -14.66 1.21
C LEU A 123 22.66 -14.85 2.59
N PRO A 124 22.31 -14.02 3.59
CA PRO A 124 22.89 -14.13 4.93
C PRO A 124 22.34 -15.36 5.67
N TRP A 125 22.90 -16.53 5.39
CA TRP A 125 22.46 -17.82 5.94
C TRP A 125 22.40 -17.86 7.47
N GLY A 126 23.27 -17.12 8.16
CA GLY A 126 23.20 -16.96 9.61
C GLY A 126 21.86 -16.39 10.09
N LEU A 127 21.32 -15.38 9.41
CA LEU A 127 20.02 -14.79 9.74
C LEU A 127 18.85 -15.74 9.39
N VAL A 128 18.99 -16.53 8.33
CA VAL A 128 17.99 -17.55 7.97
C VAL A 128 17.91 -18.65 9.01
N LEU A 129 19.06 -19.22 9.39
CA LEU A 129 19.13 -20.29 10.39
C LEU A 129 18.65 -19.80 11.76
N LEU A 130 18.95 -18.54 12.11
CA LEU A 130 18.37 -17.90 13.30
C LEU A 130 16.83 -17.89 13.22
N GLY A 131 16.27 -17.49 12.08
CA GLY A 131 14.81 -17.51 11.86
C GLY A 131 14.21 -18.91 11.98
N VAL A 132 14.89 -19.94 11.45
CA VAL A 132 14.48 -21.34 11.59
C VAL A 132 14.48 -21.77 13.06
N MET A 133 15.52 -21.42 13.82
CA MET A 133 15.57 -21.74 15.26
C MET A 133 14.46 -21.05 16.05
N ILE A 134 14.16 -19.78 15.75
CA ILE A 134 13.04 -19.06 16.37
C ILE A 134 11.72 -19.75 16.03
N ALA A 135 11.50 -20.14 14.76
CA ALA A 135 10.29 -20.84 14.35
C ALA A 135 10.11 -22.16 15.10
N ILE A 136 11.17 -22.96 15.25
CA ILE A 136 11.14 -24.21 16.02
C ILE A 136 10.75 -23.95 17.48
N VAL A 137 11.37 -22.96 18.14
CA VAL A 137 11.05 -22.61 19.53
C VAL A 137 9.59 -22.17 19.68
N LEU A 138 9.06 -21.40 18.73
CA LEU A 138 7.66 -20.97 18.74
C LEU A 138 6.70 -22.15 18.56
N GLU A 139 6.95 -23.03 17.59
CA GLU A 139 6.11 -24.22 17.37
C GLU A 139 6.15 -25.17 18.56
N MET A 140 7.32 -25.37 19.19
CA MET A 140 7.45 -26.13 20.44
C MET A 140 6.72 -25.48 21.61
N SER A 141 6.56 -24.16 21.60
CA SER A 141 5.80 -23.40 22.60
C SER A 141 4.29 -23.35 22.30
N GLY A 142 3.83 -24.00 21.22
CA GLY A 142 2.43 -23.97 20.77
C GLY A 142 2.00 -22.63 20.19
N ILE A 143 2.95 -21.76 19.80
CA ILE A 143 2.69 -20.47 19.18
C ILE A 143 2.85 -20.63 17.66
N PRO A 144 1.82 -20.37 16.84
CA PRO A 144 1.93 -20.46 15.39
C PRO A 144 3.01 -19.51 14.85
N SER A 145 4.12 -20.07 14.36
CA SER A 145 5.30 -19.32 13.91
C SER A 145 4.97 -18.37 12.75
N LEU A 146 4.07 -18.78 11.86
CA LEU A 146 3.61 -17.98 10.73
C LEU A 146 2.89 -16.69 11.19
N ALA A 147 1.98 -16.78 12.15
CA ALA A 147 1.24 -15.63 12.66
C ALA A 147 2.18 -14.65 13.38
N PHE A 148 3.13 -15.18 14.15
CA PHE A 148 4.16 -14.38 14.81
C PHE A 148 5.04 -13.63 13.80
N ALA A 149 5.58 -14.34 12.79
CA ALA A 149 6.45 -13.75 11.79
C ALA A 149 5.74 -12.63 10.99
N VAL A 150 4.49 -12.86 10.61
CA VAL A 150 3.67 -11.84 9.93
C VAL A 150 3.42 -10.63 10.84
N GLY A 151 3.19 -10.86 12.14
CA GLY A 151 2.96 -9.80 13.12
C GLY A 151 4.17 -8.89 13.33
N VAL A 152 5.38 -9.46 13.44
CA VAL A 152 6.64 -8.71 13.60
C VAL A 152 7.00 -7.92 12.34
N TYR A 153 6.58 -8.41 11.17
CA TYR A 153 6.90 -7.81 9.89
C TYR A 153 6.04 -6.59 9.52
N LEU A 154 4.79 -6.55 9.97
CA LEU A 154 3.83 -5.53 9.54
C LEU A 154 3.91 -4.26 10.39
N PRO A 155 3.79 -3.06 9.78
CA PRO A 155 3.64 -1.82 10.53
C PRO A 155 2.45 -1.89 11.50
N LEU A 156 2.58 -1.25 12.67
CA LEU A 156 1.52 -1.21 13.69
C LEU A 156 0.17 -0.70 13.12
N ALA A 157 0.22 0.24 12.19
CA ALA A 157 -0.96 0.76 11.51
C ALA A 157 -1.74 -0.32 10.72
N SER A 158 -1.02 -1.31 10.16
CA SER A 158 -1.62 -2.42 9.41
C SER A 158 -1.94 -3.63 10.28
N SER A 159 -1.19 -3.86 11.36
CA SER A 159 -1.44 -5.00 12.26
C SER A 159 -2.56 -4.72 13.29
N SER A 160 -2.79 -3.46 13.66
CA SER A 160 -3.85 -3.11 14.64
C SER A 160 -5.26 -3.53 14.19
N PRO A 161 -5.71 -3.28 12.94
CA PRO A 161 -7.01 -3.75 12.48
C PRO A 161 -7.11 -5.28 12.45
N ILE A 162 -6.02 -5.98 12.13
CA ILE A 162 -5.96 -7.46 12.13
C ILE A 162 -6.14 -7.99 13.55
N PHE A 163 -5.42 -7.39 14.52
CA PHE A 163 -5.55 -7.73 15.93
C PHE A 163 -6.98 -7.53 16.44
N ILE A 164 -7.60 -6.39 16.11
CA ILE A 164 -8.98 -6.08 16.47
C ILE A 164 -9.95 -7.08 15.85
N GLY A 165 -9.78 -7.45 14.57
CA GLY A 165 -10.58 -8.48 13.92
C GLY A 165 -10.48 -9.84 14.63
N GLY A 166 -9.27 -10.23 15.03
CA GLY A 166 -9.02 -11.43 15.84
C GLY A 166 -9.68 -11.36 17.23
N LEU A 167 -9.65 -10.19 17.87
CA LEU A 167 -10.34 -9.96 19.15
C LEU A 167 -11.86 -10.11 19.01
N ILE A 168 -12.45 -9.58 17.93
CA ILE A 168 -13.89 -9.74 17.66
C ILE A 168 -14.22 -11.21 17.42
N ARG A 169 -13.42 -11.93 16.62
CA ARG A 169 -13.60 -13.38 16.40
C ARG A 169 -13.56 -14.14 17.74
N TRP A 170 -12.58 -13.85 18.58
CA TRP A 170 -12.46 -14.46 19.91
C TRP A 170 -13.67 -14.17 20.81
N LEU A 171 -14.17 -12.93 20.82
CA LEU A 171 -15.36 -12.55 21.57
C LEU A 171 -16.63 -13.25 21.05
N VAL A 172 -16.77 -13.38 19.73
CA VAL A 172 -17.88 -14.10 19.08
C VAL A 172 -17.83 -15.58 19.43
N ASP A 173 -16.66 -16.23 19.31
CA ASP A 173 -16.49 -17.64 19.65
C ASP A 173 -16.78 -17.91 21.13
N ARG A 174 -16.31 -17.03 22.02
CA ARG A 174 -16.60 -17.11 23.44
C ARG A 174 -18.10 -17.02 23.72
N TYR A 175 -18.81 -16.13 23.01
CA TYR A 175 -20.26 -16.01 23.13
C TYR A 175 -21.00 -17.26 22.60
N LEU A 176 -20.62 -17.74 21.42
CA LEU A 176 -21.22 -18.92 20.79
C LEU A 176 -21.06 -20.16 21.67
N ARG A 177 -19.87 -20.39 22.27
CA ARG A 177 -19.65 -21.47 23.25
C ARG A 177 -20.57 -21.37 24.46
N ARG A 178 -20.73 -20.16 25.00
CA ARG A 178 -21.40 -19.96 26.30
C ARG A 178 -22.92 -19.96 26.19
N GLU A 179 -23.47 -19.38 25.12
CA GLU A 179 -24.91 -19.19 24.97
C GLU A 179 -25.53 -20.19 23.98
N LYS A 180 -24.98 -20.27 22.77
CA LYS A 180 -25.62 -21.00 21.65
C LYS A 180 -25.35 -22.51 21.69
N PHE A 181 -24.13 -22.90 22.04
CA PHE A 181 -23.71 -24.31 22.10
C PHE A 181 -23.58 -24.85 23.52
N ARG A 182 -24.15 -24.16 24.52
CA ARG A 182 -24.10 -24.58 25.93
C ARG A 182 -24.57 -26.02 26.16
N HIS A 183 -25.50 -26.47 25.32
CA HIS A 183 -26.10 -27.80 25.38
C HIS A 183 -25.46 -28.83 24.43
N LYS A 184 -24.53 -28.40 23.54
CA LYS A 184 -23.78 -29.28 22.66
C LYS A 184 -22.33 -29.33 23.14
N ARG A 185 -21.87 -30.49 23.64
CA ARG A 185 -20.45 -30.74 23.92
C ARG A 185 -19.68 -30.91 22.61
N LEU A 186 -19.54 -29.82 21.85
CA LEU A 186 -18.71 -29.79 20.65
C LEU A 186 -17.24 -29.82 21.05
N THR A 187 -16.43 -30.56 20.30
CA THR A 187 -14.98 -30.46 20.42
C THR A 187 -14.50 -29.06 19.98
N PRO A 188 -13.29 -28.63 20.38
CA PRO A 188 -12.74 -27.35 19.95
C PRO A 188 -12.71 -27.18 18.42
N GLU A 189 -12.44 -28.27 17.70
CA GLU A 189 -12.34 -28.32 16.24
C GLU A 189 -13.71 -28.20 15.56
N GLU A 190 -14.71 -28.91 16.07
CA GLU A 190 -16.09 -28.84 15.57
C GLU A 190 -16.67 -27.43 15.75
N LEU A 191 -16.38 -26.79 16.88
CA LEU A 191 -16.83 -25.43 17.11
C LEU A 191 -16.15 -24.43 16.16
N THR A 192 -14.85 -24.57 15.90
CA THR A 192 -14.18 -23.71 14.92
C THR A 192 -14.79 -23.90 13.53
N ALA A 193 -15.04 -25.14 13.11
CA ALA A 193 -15.67 -25.43 11.82
C ALA A 193 -17.10 -24.87 11.71
N GLU A 194 -17.87 -24.90 12.80
CA GLU A 194 -19.21 -24.30 12.85
C GLU A 194 -19.15 -22.76 12.85
N GLY A 195 -18.18 -22.18 13.55
CA GLY A 195 -17.92 -20.76 13.53
C GLY A 195 -17.44 -20.25 12.17
N ASP A 196 -16.71 -21.07 11.40
CA ASP A 196 -16.24 -20.72 10.07
C ASP A 196 -17.38 -20.68 9.04
N LYS A 197 -18.49 -21.37 9.31
CA LYS A 197 -19.75 -21.28 8.56
C LYS A 197 -20.65 -20.14 9.02
N SER A 198 -20.24 -19.34 10.02
CA SER A 198 -21.09 -18.30 10.58
C SER A 198 -21.34 -17.14 9.61
N SER A 199 -22.48 -16.48 9.77
CA SER A 199 -22.82 -15.25 9.04
C SER A 199 -21.78 -14.13 9.28
N GLY A 200 -21.05 -14.17 10.40
CA GLY A 200 -19.95 -13.24 10.67
C GLY A 200 -18.76 -13.41 9.73
N VAL A 201 -18.37 -14.65 9.41
CA VAL A 201 -17.29 -14.93 8.45
C VAL A 201 -17.70 -14.56 7.02
N LEU A 202 -18.97 -14.79 6.65
CA LEU A 202 -19.52 -14.36 5.36
C LEU A 202 -19.55 -12.83 5.22
N LEU A 203 -19.93 -12.11 6.28
CA LEU A 203 -19.89 -10.65 6.28
C LEU A 203 -18.45 -10.13 6.18
N ALA A 204 -17.52 -10.74 6.92
CA ALA A 204 -16.10 -10.37 6.89
C ALA A 204 -15.50 -10.53 5.48
N SER A 205 -15.77 -11.65 4.80
CA SER A 205 -15.33 -11.85 3.41
C SER A 205 -16.00 -10.84 2.46
N GLY A 206 -17.27 -10.51 2.69
CA GLY A 206 -17.97 -9.43 2.00
C GLY A 206 -17.30 -8.06 2.18
N TYR A 207 -16.82 -7.72 3.38
CA TYR A 207 -16.07 -6.48 3.61
C TYR A 207 -14.72 -6.46 2.89
N ILE A 208 -14.02 -7.60 2.81
CA ILE A 208 -12.77 -7.69 2.04
C ILE A 208 -13.04 -7.43 0.55
N ALA A 209 -14.03 -8.11 -0.04
CA ALA A 209 -14.39 -7.93 -1.44
C ALA A 209 -14.94 -6.52 -1.74
N GLY A 210 -15.82 -6.01 -0.88
CA GLY A 210 -16.38 -4.66 -0.99
C GLY A 210 -15.33 -3.57 -0.88
N GLY A 211 -14.37 -3.73 0.04
CA GLY A 211 -13.22 -2.81 0.17
C GLY A 211 -12.35 -2.77 -1.08
N ALA A 212 -12.09 -3.93 -1.69
CA ALA A 212 -11.34 -4.01 -2.95
C ALA A 212 -12.09 -3.32 -4.11
N LEU A 213 -13.40 -3.56 -4.24
CA LEU A 213 -14.22 -2.90 -5.25
C LEU A 213 -14.30 -1.39 -5.04
N ALA A 214 -14.49 -0.92 -3.80
CA ALA A 214 -14.48 0.50 -3.46
C ALA A 214 -13.13 1.14 -3.81
N GLY A 215 -12.02 0.45 -3.55
CA GLY A 215 -10.68 0.90 -3.94
C GLY A 215 -10.53 1.08 -5.45
N ILE A 216 -11.06 0.14 -6.25
CA ILE A 216 -11.07 0.25 -7.73
C ILE A 216 -11.91 1.45 -8.18
N VAL A 217 -13.10 1.64 -7.58
CA VAL A 217 -13.97 2.79 -7.89
C VAL A 217 -13.27 4.10 -7.59
N ILE A 218 -12.62 4.23 -6.42
CA ILE A 218 -11.86 5.43 -6.04
C ILE A 218 -10.69 5.66 -7.02
N ALA A 219 -9.96 4.62 -7.40
CA ALA A 219 -8.86 4.72 -8.35
C ALA A 219 -9.32 5.21 -9.73
N ILE A 220 -10.47 4.73 -10.22
CA ILE A 220 -11.07 5.23 -11.47
C ILE A 220 -11.49 6.68 -11.31
N MET A 221 -12.12 7.04 -10.20
CA MET A 221 -12.61 8.39 -9.95
C MET A 221 -11.45 9.41 -9.90
N GLN A 222 -10.31 9.04 -9.33
CA GLN A 222 -9.10 9.87 -9.30
C GLN A 222 -8.32 9.85 -10.61
N GLY A 223 -8.30 8.71 -11.31
CA GLY A 223 -7.54 8.53 -12.55
C GLY A 223 -8.16 9.20 -13.78
N VAL A 224 -9.48 9.40 -13.80
CA VAL A 224 -10.20 10.06 -14.91
C VAL A 224 -10.32 11.56 -14.64
N PRO A 225 -9.70 12.45 -15.44
CA PRO A 225 -9.66 13.89 -15.15
C PRO A 225 -11.02 14.55 -14.93
N ARG A 226 -12.06 14.12 -15.67
CA ARG A 226 -13.43 14.63 -15.48
C ARG A 226 -14.04 14.24 -14.14
N LEU A 227 -13.70 13.05 -13.63
CA LEU A 227 -14.21 12.55 -12.35
C LEU A 227 -13.39 13.11 -11.17
N ALA A 228 -12.09 13.36 -11.39
CA ALA A 228 -11.19 13.90 -10.39
C ALA A 228 -11.66 15.28 -9.87
N VAL A 229 -12.30 16.10 -10.72
CA VAL A 229 -12.87 17.40 -10.32
C VAL A 229 -13.98 17.25 -9.26
N TYR A 230 -14.77 16.16 -9.31
CA TYR A 230 -15.77 15.92 -8.26
C TYR A 230 -15.09 15.53 -6.94
N SER A 231 -14.05 14.69 -6.98
CA SER A 231 -13.30 14.35 -5.78
C SER A 231 -12.63 15.57 -5.14
N THR A 232 -12.03 16.47 -5.91
CA THR A 232 -11.39 17.67 -5.37
C THR A 232 -12.41 18.64 -4.80
N ARG A 233 -13.58 18.82 -5.44
CA ARG A 233 -14.67 19.65 -4.89
C ARG A 233 -15.20 19.11 -3.56
N ILE A 234 -15.37 17.80 -3.45
CA ILE A 234 -15.81 17.15 -2.21
C ILE A 234 -14.76 17.36 -1.12
N GLU A 235 -13.47 17.25 -1.47
CA GLU A 235 -12.36 17.45 -0.54
C GLU A 235 -12.26 18.90 -0.05
N GLU A 236 -12.41 19.88 -0.94
CA GLU A 236 -12.44 21.31 -0.61
C GLU A 236 -13.63 21.65 0.29
N TRP A 237 -14.84 21.18 -0.06
CA TRP A 237 -16.04 21.38 0.76
C TRP A 237 -15.90 20.74 2.14
N SER A 238 -15.36 19.51 2.19
CA SER A 238 -15.15 18.80 3.45
C SER A 238 -14.10 19.47 4.32
N THR A 239 -13.03 20.01 3.72
CA THR A 239 -12.00 20.77 4.44
C THR A 239 -12.55 22.08 5.01
N ALA A 240 -13.44 22.75 4.28
CA ALA A 240 -14.02 24.01 4.72
C ALA A 240 -15.10 23.85 5.80
N ASN A 241 -15.90 22.79 5.75
CA ASN A 241 -17.10 22.64 6.58
C ASN A 241 -16.97 21.60 7.70
N ASN A 242 -15.97 20.71 7.65
CA ASN A 242 -15.80 19.65 8.63
C ASN A 242 -14.46 19.79 9.37
N PRO A 243 -14.46 20.23 10.64
CA PRO A 243 -13.24 20.39 11.44
C PRO A 243 -12.54 19.06 11.76
N PHE A 244 -13.19 17.93 11.50
CA PHE A 244 -12.63 16.59 11.64
C PHE A 244 -12.17 15.98 10.31
N PHE A 245 -12.19 16.71 9.19
CA PHE A 245 -11.75 16.19 7.91
C PHE A 245 -10.23 16.32 7.70
N ARG A 246 -9.63 17.43 8.15
CA ARG A 246 -8.17 17.66 8.15
C ARG A 246 -7.70 18.13 9.52
N GLY A 247 -6.49 17.73 9.90
CA GLY A 247 -5.83 18.17 11.14
C GLY A 247 -5.69 17.08 12.21
N PRO A 248 -5.36 17.45 13.47
CA PRO A 248 -5.06 16.50 14.55
C PRO A 248 -6.21 15.55 14.88
N TYR A 249 -7.44 16.00 14.67
CA TYR A 249 -8.66 15.25 14.98
C TYR A 249 -9.18 14.40 13.82
N ALA A 250 -8.52 14.42 12.65
CA ALA A 250 -8.97 13.68 11.47
C ALA A 250 -9.03 12.16 11.70
N ASN A 251 -8.14 11.65 12.56
CA ASN A 251 -8.13 10.24 12.95
C ASN A 251 -9.41 9.82 13.66
N PHE A 252 -10.05 10.70 14.44
CA PHE A 252 -11.29 10.35 15.16
C PHE A 252 -12.46 10.12 14.19
N LEU A 253 -12.56 10.94 13.14
CA LEU A 253 -13.59 10.75 12.12
C LEU A 253 -13.42 9.41 11.40
N ALA A 254 -12.18 9.00 11.13
CA ALA A 254 -11.89 7.70 10.52
C ALA A 254 -12.18 6.50 11.45
N LEU A 255 -12.08 6.69 12.77
CA LEU A 255 -12.38 5.65 13.75
C LEU A 255 -13.88 5.35 13.86
N ILE A 256 -14.77 6.31 13.58
CA ILE A 256 -16.22 6.10 13.63
C ILE A 256 -16.70 5.01 12.66
N PRO A 257 -16.48 5.09 11.33
CA PRO A 257 -16.92 4.05 10.41
C PRO A 257 -16.23 2.71 10.72
N PHE A 258 -14.98 2.74 11.15
CA PHE A 258 -14.28 1.53 11.60
C PHE A 258 -14.98 0.89 12.81
N ALA A 259 -15.36 1.67 13.82
CA ALA A 259 -16.13 1.21 14.98
C ALA A 259 -17.51 0.68 14.60
N VAL A 260 -18.20 1.33 13.66
CA VAL A 260 -19.48 0.84 13.15
C VAL A 260 -19.30 -0.54 12.49
N LEU A 261 -18.28 -0.73 11.65
CA LEU A 261 -17.98 -2.04 11.05
C LEU A 261 -17.65 -3.10 12.10
N MET A 262 -16.87 -2.74 13.13
CA MET A 262 -16.57 -3.64 14.26
C MET A 262 -17.83 -4.10 14.99
N VAL A 263 -18.72 -3.16 15.33
CA VAL A 263 -19.98 -3.44 16.01
C VAL A 263 -20.88 -4.30 15.15
N LEU A 264 -21.01 -3.99 13.85
CA LEU A 264 -21.80 -4.82 12.93
C LEU A 264 -21.26 -6.24 12.84
N LEU A 265 -19.94 -6.42 12.73
CA LEU A 265 -19.32 -7.73 12.64
C LEU A 265 -19.52 -8.54 13.93
N TYR A 266 -19.43 -7.89 15.09
CA TYR A 266 -19.75 -8.51 16.38
C TYR A 266 -21.23 -8.89 16.51
N LEU A 267 -22.15 -8.02 16.11
CA LEU A 267 -23.59 -8.28 16.19
C LEU A 267 -24.06 -9.37 15.22
N VAL A 268 -23.51 -9.38 14.01
CA VAL A 268 -23.79 -10.40 12.99
C VAL A 268 -23.14 -11.72 13.35
N GLY A 269 -21.90 -11.72 13.88
CA GLY A 269 -21.25 -12.94 14.38
C GLY A 269 -21.99 -13.59 15.55
N ARG A 270 -22.77 -12.80 16.31
CA ARG A 270 -23.66 -13.30 17.37
C ARG A 270 -25.05 -13.74 16.88
N ASP A 271 -25.27 -13.76 15.56
CA ASP A 271 -26.56 -14.04 14.91
C ASP A 271 -27.71 -13.12 15.33
N ARG A 272 -27.41 -11.92 15.88
CA ARG A 272 -28.45 -11.00 16.37
C ARG A 272 -29.16 -10.24 15.23
N LEU A 273 -28.44 -9.97 14.13
CA LEU A 273 -28.95 -9.19 13.00
C LEU A 273 -29.27 -10.03 11.76
N LEU A 274 -28.46 -11.06 11.47
CA LEU A 274 -28.56 -11.91 10.26
C LEU A 274 -28.59 -13.40 10.60
N GLY A 275 -29.06 -13.75 11.80
CA GLY A 275 -29.22 -15.15 12.20
C GLY A 275 -30.25 -15.88 11.33
N PRO A 276 -30.11 -17.21 11.14
CA PRO A 276 -31.08 -17.99 10.38
C PRO A 276 -32.46 -17.85 11.01
N LYS A 277 -33.44 -17.38 10.24
CA LYS A 277 -34.85 -17.39 10.65
C LYS A 277 -35.25 -18.85 10.88
N THR A 278 -35.68 -19.19 12.09
CA THR A 278 -36.31 -20.48 12.36
C THR A 278 -37.54 -20.60 11.47
N VAL A 279 -37.44 -21.41 10.42
CA VAL A 279 -38.60 -21.81 9.63
C VAL A 279 -39.47 -22.62 10.57
N SER A 280 -40.53 -22.00 11.09
CA SER A 280 -41.60 -22.72 11.79
C SER A 280 -42.22 -23.65 10.76
N ALA A 281 -41.87 -24.93 10.83
CA ALA A 281 -42.62 -25.97 10.13
C ALA A 281 -44.08 -25.87 10.59
N ARG A 282 -44.98 -25.61 9.64
CA ARG A 282 -46.40 -25.87 9.76
C ARG A 282 -46.70 -27.15 9.03
#